data_AF-A0A379IFF3-F1
#
_entry.id   AF-A0A379IFF3-F1
#
_cell.length_a   1.000
_cell.length_b   1.000
_cell.length_c   1.000
_cell.angle_alpha   90.00
_cell.angle_beta   90.00
_cell.angle_gamma   90.00
#
_symmetry.space_group_name_H-M   'P 1'
#
loop_
_entity.id
_entity.type
_entity.pdbx_description
1 polymer ?
#
loop_
_entity_poly.entity_id
_entity_poly.type
_entity_poly.pdbx_seq_one_letter_code
_entity_poly.pdbx_strand_id
1 'polypeptide(L)'
;MTTMTISASPPPITSISTTEGIPQRNPRSVSAEGSASAMQDKYNDLRVKELNDGTLDSEAEKLVDTVLAPGKEGAAKVQVKTFAIDGIQARDIIYIARVPAESGRTNIVLFIPDKDGKSFQSFNSKEDMNTWLKGVTNDVFELHKFYSHFAEDGDTACNQRINDTLIGFKNDDRNAVIGP
;
A
#
# COMPACT_ATOMS: atom_id res chain seq x y z
N MET A 1 -32.05 45.29 -40.43
CA MET A 1 -31.48 44.54 -39.29
C MET A 1 -31.40 43.09 -39.71
N THR A 2 -30.21 42.59 -40.04
CA THR A 2 -29.81 41.15 -39.97
C THR A 2 -28.29 41.13 -40.03
N THR A 3 -27.61 40.67 -38.98
CA THR A 3 -26.20 40.33 -39.00
C THR A 3 -26.13 38.81 -38.90
N MET A 4 -25.50 38.14 -39.87
CA MET A 4 -25.21 36.70 -39.83
C MET A 4 -23.70 36.47 -39.95
N THR A 5 -23.23 35.61 -39.07
CA THR A 5 -21.88 35.16 -38.74
C THR A 5 -21.27 34.27 -39.82
N ILE A 6 -19.93 34.28 -39.99
CA ILE A 6 -19.19 33.10 -40.47
C ILE A 6 -17.88 32.93 -39.67
N SER A 7 -17.70 31.69 -39.20
CA SER A 7 -16.59 31.11 -38.44
C SER A 7 -15.33 30.90 -39.29
N ALA A 8 -14.14 31.01 -38.70
CA ALA A 8 -12.87 30.66 -39.34
C ALA A 8 -11.96 29.88 -38.39
N SER A 9 -11.55 28.67 -38.81
CA SER A 9 -10.48 27.87 -38.20
C SER A 9 -9.09 28.37 -38.63
N PRO A 10 -8.05 28.29 -37.77
CA PRO A 10 -6.66 28.44 -38.18
C PRO A 10 -5.93 27.10 -38.48
N PRO A 11 -4.86 27.12 -39.32
CA PRO A 11 -4.17 25.94 -39.89
C PRO A 11 -2.99 25.42 -39.01
N PRO A 12 -2.30 24.30 -39.39
CA PRO A 12 -1.37 23.59 -38.51
C PRO A 12 0.05 24.17 -38.54
N ILE A 13 0.80 24.01 -37.44
CA ILE A 13 2.23 24.41 -37.36
C ILE A 13 3.13 23.16 -37.36
N THR A 14 4.06 23.15 -38.31
CA THR A 14 5.15 22.19 -38.50
C THR A 14 6.39 22.57 -37.67
N SER A 15 7.08 21.55 -37.18
CA SER A 15 8.24 21.53 -36.29
C SER A 15 9.45 22.38 -36.70
N ILE A 16 10.15 22.93 -35.70
CA ILE A 16 11.54 23.39 -35.79
C ILE A 16 12.41 22.61 -34.78
N SER A 17 13.51 22.02 -35.26
CA SER A 17 14.63 21.53 -34.47
C SER A 17 15.78 22.54 -34.59
N THR A 18 16.31 23.05 -33.48
CA THR A 18 17.71 23.50 -33.36
C THR A 18 18.09 23.48 -31.88
N THR A 19 19.13 22.70 -31.60
CA THR A 19 19.80 22.48 -30.31
C THR A 19 20.70 23.67 -29.97
N GLU A 20 20.63 24.19 -28.74
CA GLU A 20 21.78 24.74 -28.00
C GLU A 20 21.44 25.01 -26.51
N GLY A 21 22.06 24.25 -25.60
CA GLY A 21 22.63 24.77 -24.35
C GLY A 21 21.74 25.03 -23.12
N ILE A 22 21.09 24.03 -22.53
CA ILE A 22 20.77 24.01 -21.09
C ILE A 22 20.98 22.57 -20.58
N PRO A 23 21.67 22.32 -19.45
CA PRO A 23 21.67 21.00 -18.82
C PRO A 23 20.26 20.74 -18.29
N GLN A 24 19.42 20.18 -19.15
CA GLN A 24 18.12 19.67 -18.80
C GLN A 24 18.38 18.48 -17.88
N ARG A 25 18.17 18.66 -16.57
CA ARG A 25 18.02 17.54 -15.63
C ARG A 25 16.95 16.64 -16.24
N ASN A 26 17.41 15.53 -16.83
CA ASN A 26 16.58 14.41 -17.19
C ASN A 26 15.73 14.11 -15.94
N PRO A 27 14.40 14.25 -15.94
CA PRO A 27 13.63 13.58 -14.90
C PRO A 27 13.97 12.12 -15.14
N ARG A 28 14.73 11.55 -14.21
CA ARG A 28 14.99 10.12 -14.16
C ARG A 28 13.59 9.49 -14.16
N SER A 29 13.17 8.99 -15.31
CA SER A 29 12.09 8.02 -15.41
C SER A 29 12.57 6.87 -14.56
N VAL A 30 12.25 6.92 -13.26
CA VAL A 30 12.19 5.75 -12.43
C VAL A 30 11.08 4.94 -13.06
N SER A 31 11.48 3.94 -13.86
CA SER A 31 10.58 3.00 -14.48
C SER A 31 9.69 2.43 -13.38
N ALA A 32 8.42 2.87 -13.35
CA ALA A 32 7.41 2.34 -12.44
C ALA A 32 7.22 0.81 -12.62
N GLU A 33 7.65 0.29 -13.77
CA GLU A 33 7.69 -1.13 -14.10
C GLU A 33 8.71 -1.92 -13.25
N GLY A 34 9.78 -1.29 -12.74
CA GLY A 34 10.79 -1.98 -11.91
C GLY A 34 10.35 -2.18 -10.46
N SER A 35 9.55 -1.27 -9.90
CA SER A 35 9.11 -1.33 -8.50
C SER A 35 7.93 -2.26 -8.27
N ALA A 36 6.99 -2.32 -9.23
CA ALA A 36 5.81 -3.19 -9.11
C ALA A 36 6.21 -4.68 -9.22
N SER A 37 7.05 -5.02 -10.20
CA SER A 37 7.59 -6.37 -10.33
C SER A 37 8.43 -6.78 -9.12
N ALA A 38 9.30 -5.90 -8.60
CA ALA A 38 10.09 -6.20 -7.41
C ALA A 38 9.23 -6.42 -6.15
N MET A 39 8.12 -5.68 -5.98
CA MET A 39 7.18 -5.89 -4.88
C MET A 39 6.42 -7.20 -5.04
N GLN A 40 6.01 -7.55 -6.26
CA GLN A 40 5.35 -8.82 -6.56
C GLN A 40 6.28 -10.03 -6.34
N ASP A 41 7.54 -9.93 -6.76
CA ASP A 41 8.55 -10.96 -6.51
C ASP A 41 8.78 -11.12 -5.00
N LYS A 42 8.97 -10.02 -4.27
CA LYS A 42 9.15 -10.06 -2.82
C LYS A 42 7.92 -10.62 -2.09
N TYR A 43 6.72 -10.29 -2.55
CA TYR A 43 5.47 -10.85 -2.04
C TYR A 43 5.43 -12.37 -2.22
N ASN A 44 5.76 -12.87 -3.42
CA ASN A 44 5.76 -14.29 -3.72
C ASN A 44 6.87 -15.04 -2.94
N ASP A 45 8.07 -14.47 -2.86
CA ASP A 45 9.19 -15.05 -2.12
C ASP A 45 8.87 -15.21 -0.63
N LEU A 46 8.32 -14.15 -0.01
CA LEU A 46 7.92 -14.19 1.40
C LEU A 46 6.73 -15.14 1.63
N ARG A 47 5.78 -15.21 0.69
CA ARG A 47 4.66 -16.17 0.74
C ARG A 47 5.22 -17.60 0.76
N VAL A 48 6.11 -17.94 -0.16
CA VAL A 48 6.70 -19.28 -0.25
C VAL A 48 7.52 -19.59 1.01
N LYS A 49 8.29 -18.62 1.50
CA LYS A 49 9.05 -18.76 2.76
C LYS A 49 8.13 -19.10 3.94
N GLU A 50 7.10 -18.29 4.18
CA GLU A 50 6.20 -18.45 5.34
C GLU A 50 5.27 -19.65 5.21
N LEU A 51 4.98 -20.08 3.98
CA LEU A 51 4.29 -21.34 3.74
C LEU A 51 5.17 -22.54 4.10
N ASN A 52 6.45 -22.49 3.72
CA ASN A 52 7.41 -23.58 3.98
C ASN A 52 7.81 -23.70 5.45
N ASP A 53 7.89 -22.57 6.17
CA ASP A 53 8.18 -22.56 7.62
C ASP A 53 6.93 -22.76 8.50
N GLY A 54 5.74 -22.77 7.90
CA GLY A 54 4.46 -23.00 8.58
C GLY A 54 3.93 -21.81 9.37
N THR A 55 4.51 -20.61 9.21
CA THR A 55 4.04 -19.40 9.88
C THR A 55 2.86 -18.74 9.16
N LEU A 56 2.67 -19.01 7.86
CA LEU A 56 1.50 -18.57 7.11
C LEU A 56 0.29 -19.47 7.41
N ASP A 57 -0.73 -18.90 8.02
CA ASP A 57 -1.99 -19.59 8.32
C ASP A 57 -2.74 -19.96 7.02
N SER A 58 -3.39 -21.14 7.00
CA SER A 58 -4.08 -21.63 5.80
C SER A 58 -5.26 -20.76 5.33
N GLU A 59 -5.93 -20.04 6.23
CA GLU A 59 -6.96 -19.08 5.83
C GLU A 59 -6.35 -17.78 5.29
N ALA A 60 -5.22 -17.35 5.84
CA ALA A 60 -4.44 -16.23 5.31
C ALA A 60 -3.86 -16.55 3.92
N GLU A 61 -3.34 -17.76 3.72
CA GLU A 61 -2.81 -18.24 2.43
C GLU A 61 -3.86 -18.11 1.32
N LYS A 62 -5.12 -18.47 1.57
CA LYS A 62 -6.20 -18.34 0.57
C LYS A 62 -6.38 -16.91 0.09
N LEU A 63 -6.30 -15.94 0.99
CA LEU A 63 -6.41 -14.52 0.63
C LEU A 63 -5.18 -14.05 -0.13
N VAL A 64 -3.99 -14.46 0.32
CA VAL A 64 -2.70 -14.15 -0.30
C VAL A 64 -2.61 -14.73 -1.72
N ASP A 65 -3.07 -15.95 -1.94
CA ASP A 65 -3.14 -16.60 -3.25
C ASP A 65 -4.10 -15.91 -4.21
N THR A 66 -5.21 -15.40 -3.69
CA THR A 66 -6.19 -14.68 -4.49
C THR A 66 -5.58 -13.40 -5.07
N VAL A 67 -4.63 -12.77 -4.37
CA VAL A 67 -3.91 -11.59 -4.89
C VAL A 67 -3.11 -11.93 -6.15
N LEU A 68 -2.45 -13.09 -6.17
CA LEU A 68 -1.63 -13.53 -7.31
C LEU A 68 -2.45 -14.12 -8.45
N ALA A 69 -3.60 -14.74 -8.14
CA ALA A 69 -4.47 -15.36 -9.12
C ALA A 69 -5.95 -15.00 -8.87
N PRO A 70 -6.35 -13.74 -9.13
CA PRO A 70 -7.73 -13.31 -8.92
C PRO A 70 -8.69 -14.03 -9.88
N GLY A 71 -9.92 -14.25 -9.43
CA GLY A 71 -11.00 -14.78 -10.28
C GLY A 71 -11.01 -16.31 -10.45
N LYS A 72 -10.21 -17.06 -9.68
CA LYS A 72 -10.36 -18.52 -9.57
C LYS A 72 -11.77 -18.87 -9.07
N GLU A 73 -12.39 -19.83 -9.73
CA GLU A 73 -13.73 -20.29 -9.36
C GLU A 73 -13.73 -20.87 -7.94
N GLY A 74 -14.66 -20.42 -7.10
CA GLY A 74 -14.72 -20.80 -5.68
C GLY A 74 -13.71 -20.09 -4.75
N ALA A 75 -12.83 -19.22 -5.27
CA ALA A 75 -11.94 -18.42 -4.43
C ALA A 75 -12.68 -17.25 -3.75
N ALA A 76 -12.20 -16.87 -2.57
CA ALA A 76 -12.66 -15.65 -1.91
C ALA A 76 -12.40 -14.44 -2.82
N LYS A 77 -13.29 -13.46 -2.86
CA LYS A 77 -12.95 -12.18 -3.49
C LYS A 77 -12.18 -11.33 -2.48
N VAL A 78 -11.15 -10.65 -2.96
CA VAL A 78 -10.35 -9.75 -2.14
C VAL A 78 -10.30 -8.35 -2.73
N GLN A 79 -10.23 -7.36 -1.85
CA GLN A 79 -9.88 -5.99 -2.15
C GLN A 79 -8.44 -5.77 -1.69
N VAL A 80 -7.59 -5.28 -2.58
CA VAL A 80 -6.19 -4.99 -2.31
C VAL A 80 -5.99 -3.49 -2.34
N LYS A 81 -5.32 -2.93 -1.32
CA LYS A 81 -5.06 -1.50 -1.17
C LYS A 81 -3.67 -1.28 -0.55
N THR A 82 -3.12 -0.09 -0.75
CA THR A 82 -1.99 0.37 0.06
C THR A 82 -2.48 0.68 1.47
N PHE A 83 -1.74 0.23 2.48
CA PHE A 83 -2.08 0.54 3.86
C PHE A 83 -1.84 2.03 4.17
N ALA A 84 -2.67 2.62 5.02
CA ALA A 84 -2.56 4.03 5.38
C ALA A 84 -2.95 4.28 6.84
N ILE A 85 -2.29 5.24 7.46
CA ILE A 85 -2.60 5.75 8.80
C ILE A 85 -2.78 7.27 8.71
N ASP A 86 -3.94 7.78 9.12
CA ASP A 86 -4.25 9.23 9.11
C ASP A 86 -3.98 9.91 7.76
N GLY A 87 -4.23 9.19 6.65
CA GLY A 87 -3.98 9.67 5.29
C GLY A 87 -2.52 9.57 4.83
N ILE A 88 -1.60 9.12 5.67
CA ILE A 88 -0.22 8.80 5.31
C ILE A 88 -0.19 7.37 4.79
N GLN A 89 0.10 7.21 3.49
CA GLN A 89 0.20 5.89 2.86
C GLN A 89 1.56 5.26 3.16
N ALA A 90 1.55 3.96 3.43
CA ALA A 90 2.78 3.18 3.49
C ALA A 90 3.37 3.07 2.08
N ARG A 91 4.70 2.99 2.01
CA ARG A 91 5.45 2.79 0.78
C ARG A 91 5.32 1.36 0.27
N ASP A 92 5.25 0.40 1.18
CA ASP A 92 5.38 -1.01 0.85
C ASP A 92 4.51 -1.96 1.69
N ILE A 93 3.59 -1.43 2.52
CA ILE A 93 2.59 -2.25 3.23
C ILE A 93 1.32 -2.37 2.39
N ILE A 94 0.87 -3.60 2.17
CA ILE A 94 -0.35 -3.91 1.42
C ILE A 94 -1.43 -4.41 2.38
N TYR A 95 -2.63 -3.84 2.26
CA TYR A 95 -3.84 -4.27 2.93
C TYR A 95 -4.69 -5.14 1.99
N ILE A 96 -4.96 -6.37 2.40
CA ILE A 96 -5.78 -7.34 1.66
C ILE A 96 -7.02 -7.63 2.49
N ALA A 97 -8.21 -7.35 1.97
CA ALA A 97 -9.47 -7.63 2.66
C ALA A 97 -10.37 -8.55 1.88
N ARG A 98 -10.95 -9.54 2.54
CA ARG A 98 -12.03 -10.38 2.03
C ARG A 98 -13.30 -9.56 1.80
N VAL A 99 -13.95 -9.78 0.66
CA VAL A 99 -15.23 -9.14 0.31
C VAL A 99 -16.22 -10.17 -0.26
N PRO A 100 -17.36 -10.45 0.39
CA PRO A 100 -17.77 -9.96 1.70
C PRO A 100 -16.95 -10.59 2.83
N ALA A 101 -16.88 -9.91 3.98
CA ALA A 101 -16.28 -10.48 5.18
C ALA A 101 -17.09 -11.69 5.67
N GLU A 102 -16.39 -12.68 6.25
CA GLU A 102 -16.97 -13.92 6.77
C GLU A 102 -16.71 -14.02 8.28
N SER A 103 -17.76 -14.25 9.06
CA SER A 103 -17.63 -14.36 10.52
C SER A 103 -16.79 -15.56 10.93
N GLY A 104 -15.86 -15.37 11.87
CA GLY A 104 -15.00 -16.44 12.40
C GLY A 104 -13.88 -16.88 11.45
N ARG A 105 -13.61 -16.13 10.38
CA ARG A 105 -12.51 -16.39 9.45
C ARG A 105 -11.56 -15.21 9.34
N THR A 106 -10.37 -15.46 8.80
CA THR A 106 -9.46 -14.42 8.36
C THR A 106 -10.12 -13.58 7.27
N ASN A 107 -10.26 -12.29 7.55
CA ASN A 107 -10.86 -11.31 6.66
C ASN A 107 -9.87 -10.25 6.20
N ILE A 108 -8.77 -10.07 6.92
CA ILE A 108 -7.77 -9.05 6.63
C ILE A 108 -6.39 -9.69 6.71
N VAL A 109 -5.54 -9.38 5.75
CA VAL A 109 -4.11 -9.67 5.79
C VAL A 109 -3.36 -8.37 5.50
N LEU A 110 -2.45 -8.00 6.40
CA LEU A 110 -1.43 -6.98 6.13
C LEU A 110 -0.17 -7.69 5.66
N PHE A 111 0.28 -7.36 4.46
CA PHE A 111 1.62 -7.71 4.00
C PHE A 111 2.58 -6.57 4.35
N ILE A 112 3.54 -6.87 5.21
CA ILE A 112 4.63 -5.98 5.64
C ILE A 112 5.92 -6.66 5.19
N PRO A 113 6.69 -6.08 4.27
CA PRO A 113 7.84 -6.75 3.64
C PRO A 113 9.09 -6.73 4.54
N ASP A 114 8.92 -7.22 5.75
CA ASP A 114 9.92 -7.31 6.80
C ASP A 114 10.93 -8.42 6.53
N LYS A 115 12.20 -8.17 6.86
CA LYS A 115 13.26 -9.18 6.78
C LYS A 115 13.28 -10.09 8.00
N ASP A 116 12.88 -9.53 9.14
CA ASP A 116 12.91 -10.17 10.45
C ASP A 116 11.49 -10.24 11.01
N GLY A 117 10.94 -11.43 11.15
CA GLY A 117 9.56 -11.64 11.62
C GLY A 117 8.58 -12.10 10.54
N LYS A 118 7.29 -12.04 10.88
CA LYS A 118 6.17 -12.47 10.03
C LYS A 118 5.71 -11.33 9.13
N SER A 119 5.72 -11.55 7.83
CA SER A 119 5.37 -10.60 6.78
C SER A 119 3.86 -10.55 6.55
N PHE A 120 3.14 -11.65 6.80
CA PHE A 120 1.69 -11.73 6.58
C PHE A 120 0.93 -11.74 7.91
N GLN A 121 0.50 -10.56 8.37
CA GLN A 121 -0.29 -10.42 9.59
C GLN A 121 -1.77 -10.61 9.28
N SER A 122 -2.38 -11.65 9.84
CA SER A 122 -3.76 -12.06 9.57
C SER A 122 -4.71 -11.68 10.70
N PHE A 123 -5.88 -11.16 10.35
CA PHE A 123 -6.88 -10.69 11.30
C PHE A 123 -8.30 -11.12 10.88
N ASN A 124 -9.14 -11.41 11.86
CA ASN A 124 -10.55 -11.74 11.62
C ASN A 124 -11.40 -10.49 11.41
N SER A 125 -10.97 -9.34 11.94
CA SER A 125 -11.72 -8.10 11.91
C SER A 125 -10.80 -6.88 11.88
N LYS A 126 -11.36 -5.71 11.58
CA LYS A 126 -10.60 -4.44 11.63
C LYS A 126 -10.24 -4.10 13.08
N GLU A 127 -11.08 -4.50 14.02
CA GLU A 127 -10.90 -4.34 15.44
C GLU A 127 -9.69 -5.13 15.95
N ASP A 128 -9.51 -6.37 15.47
CA ASP A 128 -8.32 -7.17 15.79
C ASP A 128 -7.05 -6.54 15.22
N MET A 129 -7.10 -6.06 13.97
CA MET A 129 -6.00 -5.34 13.33
C MET A 129 -5.64 -4.06 14.11
N ASN A 130 -6.64 -3.29 14.53
CA ASN A 130 -6.43 -2.08 15.32
C ASN A 130 -5.83 -2.41 16.70
N THR A 131 -6.26 -3.51 17.32
CA THR A 131 -5.69 -3.98 18.59
C THR A 131 -4.21 -4.36 18.41
N TRP A 132 -3.87 -5.05 17.31
CA TRP A 132 -2.49 -5.35 16.96
C TRP A 132 -1.66 -4.08 16.71
N LEU A 133 -2.20 -3.11 15.96
CA LEU A 133 -1.54 -1.82 15.73
C LEU A 133 -1.27 -1.08 17.05
N LYS A 134 -2.23 -1.06 17.99
CA LYS A 134 -2.01 -0.52 19.34
C LYS A 134 -0.90 -1.29 20.08
N GLY A 135 -0.80 -2.61 19.86
CA GLY A 135 0.26 -3.47 20.38
C GLY A 135 1.66 -3.05 19.91
N VAL A 136 1.83 -2.77 18.62
CA VAL A 136 3.08 -2.30 18.01
C VAL A 136 3.60 -1.03 18.70
N THR A 137 2.71 -0.15 19.17
CA THR A 137 3.09 1.09 19.88
C THR A 137 3.72 0.90 21.25
N ASN A 138 3.60 -0.30 21.83
CA ASN A 138 4.10 -0.56 23.18
C ASN A 138 5.60 -0.92 23.20
N ASP A 139 6.19 -1.25 22.05
CA ASP A 139 7.61 -1.56 21.91
C ASP A 139 8.27 -0.56 20.95
N VAL A 140 9.28 0.16 21.42
CA VAL A 140 9.91 1.25 20.65
C VAL A 140 10.65 0.73 19.41
N PHE A 141 11.17 -0.51 19.45
CA PHE A 141 11.86 -1.12 18.33
C PHE A 141 10.88 -1.55 17.24
N GLU A 142 9.81 -2.26 17.61
CA GLU A 142 8.73 -2.63 16.69
C GLU A 142 8.06 -1.40 16.08
N LEU A 143 7.86 -0.36 16.89
CA LEU A 143 7.31 0.90 16.45
C LEU A 143 8.19 1.60 15.41
N HIS A 144 9.51 1.69 15.67
CA HIS A 144 10.45 2.29 14.74
C HIS A 144 10.53 1.50 13.41
N LYS A 145 10.56 0.17 13.50
CA LYS A 145 10.54 -0.71 12.33
C LYS A 145 9.27 -0.50 11.50
N PHE A 146 8.12 -0.41 12.15
CA PHE A 146 6.85 -0.13 11.49
C PHE A 146 6.84 1.25 10.79
N TYR A 147 7.46 2.30 11.35
CA TYR A 147 7.57 3.61 10.69
C TYR A 147 8.43 3.64 9.45
N SER A 148 9.47 2.81 9.39
CA SER A 148 10.37 2.75 8.22
C SER A 148 9.64 2.38 6.91
N HIS A 149 8.42 1.85 7.03
CA HIS A 149 7.55 1.55 5.90
C HIS A 149 6.76 2.75 5.37
N PHE A 150 6.69 3.88 6.08
CA PHE A 150 5.92 5.06 5.65
C PHE A 150 6.78 6.17 5.08
N ALA A 151 7.98 6.37 5.62
CA ALA A 151 8.92 7.38 5.17
C ALA A 151 10.31 6.79 4.92
N GLU A 152 11.19 7.55 4.26
CA GLU A 152 12.61 7.23 4.28
C GLU A 152 13.19 7.51 5.68
N ASP A 153 14.26 6.78 6.04
CA ASP A 153 14.93 6.95 7.32
C ASP A 153 15.29 8.43 7.56
N GLY A 154 14.77 9.01 8.64
CA GLY A 154 15.08 10.39 9.06
C GLY A 154 13.97 11.43 8.84
N ASP A 155 12.82 11.08 8.25
CA ASP A 155 11.64 11.97 8.26
C ASP A 155 10.98 11.98 9.65
N THR A 156 11.58 12.76 10.54
CA THR A 156 11.16 12.92 11.92
C THR A 156 9.74 13.47 12.05
N ALA A 157 9.28 14.31 11.12
CA ALA A 157 7.93 14.88 11.17
C ALA A 157 6.86 13.86 10.77
N CYS A 158 7.10 13.06 9.73
CA CYS A 158 6.21 11.96 9.35
C CYS A 158 6.14 10.91 10.46
N ASN A 159 7.30 10.48 10.97
CA ASN A 159 7.38 9.48 12.04
C ASN A 159 6.69 9.96 13.33
N GLN A 160 6.88 11.23 13.70
CA GLN A 160 6.21 11.81 14.86
C GLN A 160 4.70 11.89 14.67
N ARG A 161 4.21 12.23 13.48
CA ARG A 161 2.76 12.25 13.20
C ARG A 161 2.14 10.86 13.26
N ILE A 162 2.80 9.83 12.73
CA ILE A 162 2.30 8.45 12.85
C ILE A 162 2.34 8.01 14.31
N ASN A 163 3.39 8.37 15.06
CA ASN A 163 3.47 8.13 16.50
C ASN A 163 2.35 8.78 17.29
N ASP A 164 2.11 10.07 17.10
CA ASP A 164 1.05 10.80 17.78
C ASP A 164 -0.33 10.23 17.40
N THR A 165 -0.51 9.78 16.15
CA THR A 165 -1.74 9.11 15.70
C THR A 165 -1.92 7.76 16.38
N LEU A 166 -0.86 6.95 16.44
CA LEU A 166 -0.86 5.63 17.06
C LEU A 166 -1.05 5.68 18.58
N ILE A 167 -0.43 6.65 19.27
CA ILE A 167 -0.69 6.95 20.68
C ILE A 167 -2.12 7.47 20.87
N GLY A 168 -2.60 8.32 19.95
CA GLY A 168 -4.01 8.74 19.91
C GLY A 168 -4.98 7.56 19.76
N PHE A 169 -4.63 6.54 18.96
CA PHE A 169 -5.39 5.29 18.87
C PHE A 169 -5.42 4.52 20.18
N LYS A 170 -4.28 4.46 20.89
CA LYS A 170 -4.21 3.80 22.21
C LYS A 170 -5.17 4.43 23.22
N ASN A 171 -5.42 5.74 23.12
CA ASN A 171 -6.33 6.49 23.98
C ASN A 171 -7.80 6.51 23.48
N ASP A 172 -8.14 5.62 22.54
CA ASP A 172 -9.50 5.39 22.00
C ASP A 172 -10.11 6.53 21.15
N ASP A 173 -9.28 7.43 20.63
CA ASP A 173 -9.79 8.67 20.03
C ASP A 173 -9.99 8.62 18.49
N ARG A 174 -9.52 7.57 17.79
CA ARG A 174 -9.69 7.43 16.32
C ARG A 174 -9.75 5.94 15.88
N ASN A 175 -10.20 5.67 14.65
CA ASN A 175 -9.94 4.41 13.92
C ASN A 175 -8.87 4.67 12.84
N ALA A 176 -7.96 3.73 12.59
CA ALA A 176 -7.01 3.85 11.47
C ALA A 176 -7.82 3.98 10.18
N VAL A 177 -7.79 5.18 9.58
CA VAL A 177 -8.51 5.46 8.35
C VAL A 177 -7.80 4.72 7.22
N ILE A 178 -8.36 3.56 6.88
CA ILE A 178 -7.98 2.80 5.68
C ILE A 178 -8.43 3.63 4.49
N GLY A 179 -7.48 4.16 3.73
CA GLY A 179 -7.72 5.08 2.61
C GLY A 179 -8.64 4.53 1.51
N PRO A 180 -9.13 5.42 0.62
CA PRO A 180 -10.02 5.09 -0.49
C PRO A 180 -9.45 3.99 -1.40
#